data_AF-F8X2A9-F1
#
_entry.id   AF-F8X2A9-F1
#
_cell.length_a   1.000
_cell.length_b   1.000
_cell.length_c   1.000
_cell.angle_alpha   90.00
_cell.angle_beta   90.00
_cell.angle_gamma   90.00
#
_symmetry.space_group_name_H-M   'P 1'
#
loop_
_entity.id
_entity.type
_entity.pdbx_description
1 polymer ?
#
loop_
_entity_poly.entity_id
_entity_poly.type
_entity_poly.pdbx_seq_one_letter_code
_entity_poly.pdbx_strand_id
1 'polypeptide(L)'
;MRLDDRKTSDNVDDRRGEKTSGKISLSIGGTILIGLIIWLVGGNNPMEFMTQQATDIISLEKTYIPSAQEESAANFAKTIFVGKEDVWADRFPQNGLKYIVPEVGYHIQYLPGMLQKGQQKQQLTEKESNELNVRFELQAEFYAEVWVCHDNEKFNSFEEGDIEKGLNAASKTGDDHLQIQLQLCTVPETFNHGTSAQRIRWLKKGLPIGDIQDRNTFDLPYKQL
;
A
#
# COMPACT_ATOMS: atom_id res chain seq x y z
N MET A 1 4.54 -16.78 -0.88
CA MET A 1 3.11 -16.86 -0.47
C MET A 1 2.42 -17.93 -1.30
N ARG A 2 1.67 -18.81 -0.65
CA ARG A 2 0.81 -19.84 -1.25
C ARG A 2 -0.51 -19.22 -1.68
N LEU A 3 -0.60 -18.87 -2.96
CA LEU A 3 -1.77 -18.21 -3.54
C LEU A 3 -2.44 -19.03 -4.65
N ASP A 4 -1.98 -20.26 -4.88
CA ASP A 4 -2.57 -21.15 -5.88
C ASP A 4 -4.04 -21.44 -5.54
N ASP A 5 -4.88 -21.52 -6.58
CA ASP A 5 -6.34 -21.76 -6.49
C ASP A 5 -7.15 -20.70 -5.71
N ARG A 6 -6.53 -19.59 -5.31
CA ARG A 6 -7.23 -18.46 -4.71
C ARG A 6 -8.12 -17.78 -5.75
N LYS A 7 -9.27 -17.28 -5.30
CA LYS A 7 -10.11 -16.40 -6.13
C LYS A 7 -9.36 -15.10 -6.44
N THR A 8 -9.84 -14.38 -7.45
CA THR A 8 -9.40 -13.01 -7.77
C THR A 8 -10.53 -12.04 -7.47
N SER A 9 -10.21 -10.82 -7.03
CA SER A 9 -11.21 -9.78 -6.81
C SER A 9 -11.66 -9.15 -8.13
N ASP A 10 -12.97 -8.94 -8.26
CA ASP A 10 -13.59 -8.16 -9.35
C ASP A 10 -13.57 -6.64 -9.06
N ASN A 11 -13.17 -6.24 -7.85
CA ASN A 11 -13.12 -4.83 -7.43
C ASN A 11 -11.79 -4.15 -7.78
N VAL A 12 -10.96 -4.77 -8.63
CA VAL A 12 -9.70 -4.21 -9.12
C VAL A 12 -9.87 -3.78 -10.58
N ASP A 13 -10.02 -2.48 -10.77
CA ASP A 13 -10.08 -1.80 -12.06
C ASP A 13 -8.66 -1.72 -12.66
N ASP A 14 -8.48 -2.45 -13.75
CA ASP A 14 -7.21 -2.57 -14.45
C ASP A 14 -7.15 -1.60 -15.62
N ARG A 15 -6.61 -0.41 -15.36
CA ARG A 15 -6.53 0.68 -16.35
C ARG A 15 -5.30 0.63 -17.25
N ARG A 16 -4.58 -0.49 -17.27
CA ARG A 16 -3.36 -0.61 -18.08
C ARG A 16 -3.73 -0.57 -19.57
N GLY A 17 -3.22 0.42 -20.30
CA GLY A 17 -3.48 0.61 -21.73
C GLY A 17 -4.73 1.43 -22.08
N GLU A 18 -5.49 1.92 -21.10
CA GLU A 18 -6.61 2.83 -21.36
C GLU A 18 -6.12 4.26 -21.63
N LYS A 19 -6.62 4.87 -22.71
CA LYS A 19 -6.40 6.29 -23.02
C LYS A 19 -7.26 7.14 -22.07
N THR A 20 -6.80 7.34 -20.84
CA THR A 20 -7.50 8.19 -19.87
C THR A 20 -7.31 9.66 -20.24
N SER A 21 -8.30 10.23 -20.92
CA SER A 21 -8.45 11.67 -21.16
C SER A 21 -8.80 12.36 -19.85
N GLY A 22 -7.79 12.70 -19.06
CA GLY A 22 -7.98 13.52 -17.86
C GLY A 22 -7.15 13.02 -16.69
N LYS A 23 -6.08 13.78 -16.40
CA LYS A 23 -5.27 13.73 -15.19
C LYS A 23 -4.99 12.32 -14.67
N ILE A 24 -3.88 11.79 -15.13
CA ILE A 24 -3.09 10.75 -14.47
C ILE A 24 -3.14 10.99 -12.94
N SER A 25 -4.01 10.26 -12.23
CA SER A 25 -4.07 10.25 -10.77
C SER A 25 -2.98 9.31 -10.27
N LEU A 26 -1.73 9.69 -10.54
CA LEU A 26 -0.55 9.16 -9.90
C LEU A 26 -0.41 9.88 -8.57
N SER A 27 -1.18 9.48 -7.56
CA SER A 27 -0.61 9.57 -6.22
C SER A 27 0.65 8.71 -6.25
N ILE A 28 1.79 9.30 -5.91
CA ILE A 28 3.12 8.68 -5.97
C ILE A 28 3.14 7.27 -5.33
N GLY A 29 2.23 6.99 -4.38
CA GLY A 29 2.04 5.65 -3.80
C GLY A 29 1.57 4.56 -4.78
N GLY A 30 0.75 4.87 -5.79
CA GLY A 30 0.16 3.87 -6.69
C GLY A 30 1.17 3.17 -7.61
N THR A 31 2.11 3.91 -8.19
CA THR A 31 3.17 3.35 -9.04
C THR A 31 4.31 2.74 -8.26
N ILE A 32 4.65 3.30 -7.10
CA ILE A 32 5.58 2.68 -6.17
C ILE A 32 5.04 1.31 -5.73
N LEU A 33 3.75 1.19 -5.44
CA LEU A 33 3.10 -0.08 -5.10
C LEU A 33 3.22 -1.12 -6.22
N ILE A 34 2.95 -0.74 -7.47
CA ILE A 34 3.09 -1.67 -8.62
C ILE A 34 4.56 -2.08 -8.81
N GLY A 35 5.49 -1.13 -8.78
CA GLY A 35 6.92 -1.41 -8.86
C GLY A 35 7.41 -2.30 -7.72
N LEU A 36 6.89 -2.12 -6.50
CA LEU A 36 7.17 -2.98 -5.36
C LEU A 36 6.62 -4.39 -5.52
N ILE A 37 5.41 -4.55 -6.06
CA ILE A 37 4.83 -5.87 -6.35
C ILE A 37 5.70 -6.57 -7.41
N ILE A 38 6.10 -5.87 -8.46
CA ILE A 38 6.99 -6.39 -9.50
C ILE A 38 8.34 -6.81 -8.91
N TRP A 39 8.88 -6.04 -7.96
CA TRP A 39 10.11 -6.39 -7.25
C TRP A 39 9.94 -7.62 -6.34
N LEU A 40 8.83 -7.70 -5.60
CA LEU A 40 8.54 -8.83 -4.71
C LEU A 40 8.27 -10.14 -5.46
N VAL A 41 7.65 -10.05 -6.64
CA VAL A 41 7.28 -11.23 -7.46
C VAL A 41 8.42 -11.63 -8.42
N GLY A 42 9.12 -10.65 -9.02
CA GLY A 42 10.08 -10.90 -10.10
C GLY A 42 11.53 -10.53 -9.80
N GLY A 43 11.83 -9.93 -8.65
CA GLY A 43 13.21 -9.57 -8.25
C GLY A 43 13.79 -8.31 -8.90
N ASN A 44 13.06 -7.66 -9.80
CA ASN A 44 13.52 -6.47 -10.54
C ASN A 44 13.44 -5.19 -9.69
N ASN A 45 14.34 -4.23 -9.89
CA ASN A 45 14.41 -3.04 -9.05
C ASN A 45 13.19 -2.10 -9.31
N PRO A 46 12.45 -1.66 -8.28
CA PRO A 46 11.28 -0.79 -8.48
C PRO A 46 11.63 0.54 -9.18
N MET A 47 12.88 1.00 -9.09
CA MET A 47 13.36 2.20 -9.80
C MET A 47 13.39 2.02 -11.32
N GLU A 48 13.63 0.81 -11.82
CA GLU A 48 13.61 0.52 -13.26
C GLU A 48 12.20 0.66 -13.82
N PHE A 49 11.19 0.16 -13.08
CA PHE A 49 9.78 0.29 -13.46
C PHE A 49 9.36 1.77 -13.55
N MET A 50 9.76 2.60 -12.58
CA MET A 50 9.50 4.05 -12.62
C MET A 50 10.17 4.74 -13.82
N THR A 51 11.42 4.37 -14.11
CA THR A 51 12.17 4.92 -15.25
C THR A 51 11.55 4.51 -16.58
N GLN A 52 11.12 3.26 -16.69
CA GLN A 52 10.43 2.73 -17.87
C GLN A 52 9.11 3.46 -18.10
N GLN A 53 8.30 3.64 -17.04
CA GLN A 53 7.05 4.38 -17.14
C GLN A 53 7.23 5.85 -17.54
N ALA A 54 8.28 6.51 -17.04
CA ALA A 54 8.62 7.87 -17.48
C ALA A 54 8.97 7.94 -18.98
N THR A 55 9.57 6.88 -19.53
CA THR A 55 9.93 6.77 -20.94
C THR A 55 8.71 6.49 -21.83
N ASP A 56 7.77 5.67 -21.35
CA ASP A 56 6.54 5.34 -22.07
C ASP A 56 5.56 6.52 -22.16
N ILE A 57 5.57 7.45 -21.19
CA ILE A 57 4.79 8.71 -21.24
C ILE A 57 5.13 9.57 -22.47
N ILE A 58 6.35 9.45 -23.00
CA ILE A 58 6.83 10.26 -24.14
C ILE A 58 6.41 9.64 -25.49
N SER A 59 5.99 8.38 -25.53
CA SER A 59 5.64 7.66 -26.76
C SER A 59 4.13 7.61 -27.01
N LEU A 60 3.64 8.44 -27.95
CA LEU A 60 2.19 8.66 -28.15
C LEU A 60 1.44 7.62 -29.01
N GLU A 61 2.06 6.57 -29.54
CA GLU A 61 1.37 5.62 -30.43
C GLU A 61 1.84 4.17 -30.29
N LYS A 62 1.62 3.55 -29.12
CA LYS A 62 1.70 2.09 -29.00
C LYS A 62 0.43 1.55 -28.39
N THR A 63 -0.20 0.58 -29.05
CA THR A 63 -1.19 -0.28 -28.41
C THR A 63 -0.49 -0.97 -27.25
N TYR A 64 -0.91 -0.66 -26.02
CA TYR A 64 -0.35 -1.29 -24.84
C TYR A 64 -0.70 -2.78 -24.83
N ILE A 65 0.31 -3.62 -24.66
CA ILE A 65 0.17 -5.06 -24.48
C ILE A 65 0.93 -5.38 -23.19
N PRO A 66 0.25 -5.83 -22.12
CA PRO A 66 0.93 -6.15 -20.88
C PRO A 66 1.88 -7.34 -21.10
N SER A 67 3.07 -7.25 -20.50
CA SER A 67 4.00 -8.36 -20.42
C SER A 67 3.48 -9.47 -19.50
N ALA A 68 4.03 -10.68 -19.63
CA ALA A 68 3.68 -11.80 -18.74
C ALA A 68 3.95 -11.47 -17.25
N GLN A 69 4.98 -10.66 -16.97
CA GLN A 69 5.30 -10.21 -15.62
C GLN A 69 4.27 -9.23 -15.08
N GLU A 70 3.82 -8.28 -15.90
CA GLU A 70 2.75 -7.37 -15.53
C GLU A 70 1.44 -8.13 -15.28
N GLU A 71 1.12 -9.15 -16.07
CA GLU A 71 -0.06 -9.98 -15.83
C GLU A 71 0.04 -10.83 -14.56
N SER A 72 1.21 -11.39 -14.27
CA SER A 72 1.45 -12.07 -13.00
C SER A 72 1.28 -11.11 -11.82
N ALA A 73 1.79 -9.89 -11.91
CA ALA A 73 1.65 -8.87 -10.87
C ALA A 73 0.20 -8.42 -10.68
N ALA A 74 -0.57 -8.26 -11.76
CA ALA A 74 -1.99 -7.91 -11.69
C ALA A 74 -2.84 -9.02 -11.06
N ASN A 75 -2.59 -10.27 -11.45
CA ASN A 75 -3.26 -11.43 -10.84
C ASN A 75 -2.89 -11.56 -9.35
N PHE A 76 -1.62 -11.39 -9.00
CA PHE A 76 -1.17 -11.34 -7.62
C PHE A 76 -1.93 -10.25 -6.83
N ALA A 77 -1.99 -9.02 -7.36
CA ALA A 77 -2.70 -7.92 -6.71
C ALA A 77 -4.18 -8.27 -6.49
N LYS A 78 -4.89 -8.76 -7.53
CA LYS A 78 -6.29 -9.19 -7.44
C LYS A 78 -6.52 -10.27 -6.39
N THR A 79 -5.60 -11.21 -6.26
CA THR A 79 -5.67 -12.28 -5.25
C THR A 79 -5.45 -11.75 -3.83
N ILE A 80 -4.51 -10.82 -3.65
CA ILE A 80 -4.32 -10.13 -2.36
C ILE A 80 -5.56 -9.32 -1.99
N PHE A 81 -6.18 -8.64 -2.97
CA PHE A 81 -7.39 -7.86 -2.76
C PHE A 81 -8.56 -8.69 -2.26
N VAL A 82 -8.84 -9.84 -2.89
CA VAL A 82 -9.93 -10.70 -2.41
C VAL A 82 -9.64 -11.25 -1.02
N GLY A 83 -8.37 -11.56 -0.70
CA GLY A 83 -7.98 -11.99 0.64
C GLY A 83 -8.26 -10.92 1.69
N LYS A 84 -8.00 -9.64 1.37
CA LYS A 84 -8.33 -8.51 2.25
C LYS A 84 -9.84 -8.35 2.42
N GLU A 85 -10.59 -8.43 1.33
CA GLU A 85 -12.05 -8.37 1.36
C GLU A 85 -12.64 -9.45 2.26
N ASP A 86 -12.19 -10.69 2.09
CA ASP A 86 -12.62 -11.84 2.88
C ASP A 86 -12.36 -11.67 4.38
N VAL A 87 -11.17 -11.19 4.75
CA VAL A 87 -10.81 -10.98 6.16
C VAL A 87 -11.56 -9.78 6.74
N TRP A 88 -11.62 -8.66 6.03
CA TRP A 88 -12.22 -7.44 6.57
C TRP A 88 -13.74 -7.46 6.59
N ALA A 89 -14.39 -8.16 5.66
CA ALA A 89 -15.82 -8.42 5.72
C ALA A 89 -16.22 -9.20 7.00
N ASP A 90 -15.31 -10.01 7.56
CA ASP A 90 -15.52 -10.73 8.81
C ASP A 90 -15.12 -9.92 10.04
N ARG A 91 -13.88 -9.40 10.07
CA ARG A 91 -13.29 -8.82 11.27
C ARG A 91 -13.82 -7.42 11.62
N PHE A 92 -14.18 -6.59 10.64
CA PHE A 92 -14.69 -5.24 10.95
C PHE A 92 -16.03 -5.28 11.69
N PRO A 93 -17.06 -6.02 11.23
CA PRO A 93 -18.32 -6.13 11.95
C PRO A 93 -18.18 -6.67 13.37
N GLN A 94 -17.28 -7.63 13.60
CA GLN A 94 -16.98 -8.17 14.93
C GLN A 94 -16.45 -7.09 15.89
N ASN A 95 -15.86 -6.03 15.36
CA ASN A 95 -15.30 -4.90 16.10
C ASN A 95 -16.23 -3.66 16.11
N GLY A 96 -17.49 -3.81 15.69
CA GLY A 96 -18.43 -2.69 15.59
C GLY A 96 -18.08 -1.68 14.49
N LEU A 97 -17.22 -2.08 13.55
CA LEU A 97 -16.77 -1.27 12.42
C LEU A 97 -17.48 -1.71 11.13
N LYS A 98 -17.62 -0.78 10.17
CA LYS A 98 -18.08 -1.10 8.82
C LYS A 98 -16.87 -1.17 7.89
N TYR A 99 -16.68 -2.31 7.25
CA TYR A 99 -15.75 -2.40 6.12
C TYR A 99 -16.38 -1.75 4.89
N ILE A 100 -15.64 -0.85 4.25
CA ILE A 100 -16.02 -0.24 2.99
C ILE A 100 -14.99 -0.72 1.97
N VAL A 101 -15.46 -1.48 0.99
CA VAL A 101 -14.62 -1.93 -0.12
C VAL A 101 -14.09 -0.68 -0.84
N PRO A 102 -12.75 -0.49 -0.96
CA PRO A 102 -12.21 0.66 -1.66
C PRO A 102 -12.54 0.59 -3.15
N GLU A 103 -13.04 1.69 -3.72
CA GLU A 103 -12.93 1.90 -5.17
C GLU A 103 -11.46 2.16 -5.52
N VAL A 104 -11.06 1.70 -6.71
CA VAL A 104 -9.66 1.60 -7.14
C VAL A 104 -8.92 2.94 -7.09
N GLY A 105 -7.68 2.91 -6.59
CA GLY A 105 -6.77 4.07 -6.54
C GLY A 105 -6.74 4.82 -5.21
N TYR A 106 -7.62 4.48 -4.26
CA TYR A 106 -7.69 5.11 -2.92
C TYR A 106 -7.32 4.14 -1.79
N HIS A 107 -6.33 3.28 -2.02
CA HIS A 107 -6.11 2.05 -1.24
C HIS A 107 -5.63 2.19 0.22
N ILE A 108 -5.62 3.38 0.80
CA ILE A 108 -5.24 3.59 2.22
C ILE A 108 -6.26 4.47 2.96
N GLN A 109 -7.53 4.48 2.53
CA GLN A 109 -8.47 5.48 3.06
C GLN A 109 -9.89 5.00 3.38
N TYR A 110 -10.09 3.79 3.90
CA TYR A 110 -11.43 3.34 4.26
C TYR A 110 -11.54 2.58 5.57
N LEU A 111 -10.91 3.13 6.61
CA LEU A 111 -11.24 2.81 7.99
C LEU A 111 -12.26 3.82 8.52
N PRO A 112 -13.25 3.40 9.31
CA PRO A 112 -14.16 4.33 9.97
C PRO A 112 -13.39 5.44 10.70
N GLY A 113 -13.64 6.70 10.32
CA GLY A 113 -12.97 7.88 10.86
C GLY A 113 -11.85 8.48 9.97
N MET A 114 -11.27 7.71 9.04
CA MET A 114 -10.26 8.25 8.10
C MET A 114 -10.86 9.23 7.10
N LEU A 115 -12.06 8.95 6.59
CA LEU A 115 -12.74 9.80 5.60
C LEU A 115 -13.01 11.20 6.15
N GLN A 116 -13.48 11.28 7.39
CA GLN A 116 -13.74 12.56 8.05
C GLN A 116 -12.46 13.36 8.27
N LYS A 117 -11.36 12.69 8.65
CA LYS A 117 -10.04 13.31 8.80
C LYS A 117 -9.44 13.73 7.45
N GLY A 118 -9.69 12.97 6.39
CA GLY A 118 -9.29 13.32 5.02
C GLY A 118 -9.99 14.56 4.49
N GLN A 119 -11.28 14.75 4.79
CA GLN A 119 -12.03 15.96 4.43
C GLN A 119 -11.49 17.23 5.13
N GLN A 120 -10.89 17.09 6.30
CA GLN A 120 -10.26 18.22 7.02
C GLN A 120 -8.97 18.71 6.36
N LYS A 121 -8.36 17.94 5.44
CA LYS A 121 -7.12 18.32 4.76
C LYS A 121 -7.18 19.67 4.04
N GLN A 122 -8.37 20.10 3.60
CA GLN A 122 -8.54 21.38 2.91
C GLN A 122 -8.23 22.60 3.80
N GLN A 123 -8.18 22.42 5.13
CA GLN A 123 -7.92 23.48 6.10
C GLN A 123 -6.53 23.39 6.74
N LEU A 124 -5.73 22.38 6.35
CA LEU A 124 -4.43 22.11 6.94
C LEU A 124 -3.31 22.82 6.18
N THR A 125 -2.25 23.17 6.88
CA THR A 125 -0.96 23.48 6.25
C THR A 125 -0.40 22.25 5.53
N GLU A 126 0.54 22.45 4.61
CA GLU A 126 1.20 21.34 3.91
C GLU A 126 1.85 20.35 4.89
N LYS A 127 2.54 20.87 5.91
CA LYS A 127 3.15 20.06 6.97
C LYS A 127 2.12 19.22 7.73
N GLU A 128 1.00 19.81 8.16
CA GLU A 128 -0.04 19.08 8.88
C GLU A 128 -0.71 18.03 7.98
N SER A 129 -0.91 18.34 6.70
CA SER A 129 -1.41 17.39 5.70
C SER A 129 -0.45 16.21 5.51
N ASN A 130 0.86 16.49 5.48
CA ASN A 130 1.93 15.49 5.39
C ASN A 130 1.96 14.60 6.64
N GLU A 131 1.95 15.17 7.84
CA GLU A 131 1.88 14.38 9.09
C GLU A 131 0.60 13.51 9.16
N LEU A 132 -0.52 14.02 8.64
CA LEU A 132 -1.77 13.27 8.54
C LEU A 132 -1.66 12.11 7.54
N ASN A 133 -0.99 12.31 6.40
CA ASN A 133 -0.71 11.23 5.44
C ASN A 133 0.13 10.14 6.08
N VAL A 134 1.23 10.50 6.76
CA VAL A 134 2.08 9.53 7.46
C VAL A 134 1.27 8.71 8.47
N ARG A 135 0.36 9.32 9.24
CA ARG A 135 -0.51 8.57 10.17
C ARG A 135 -1.41 7.55 9.46
N PHE A 136 -1.96 7.90 8.29
CA PHE A 136 -2.78 6.98 7.51
C PHE A 136 -1.95 5.80 6.97
N GLU A 137 -0.77 6.09 6.43
CA GLU A 137 0.15 5.09 5.88
C GLU A 137 0.59 4.09 6.96
N LEU A 138 1.03 4.57 8.12
CA LEU A 138 1.45 3.71 9.24
C LEU A 138 0.28 2.90 9.83
N GLN A 139 -0.95 3.43 9.82
CA GLN A 139 -2.12 2.67 10.24
C GLN A 139 -2.44 1.54 9.26
N ALA A 140 -2.29 1.79 7.95
CA ALA A 140 -2.49 0.77 6.93
C ALA A 140 -1.46 -0.35 7.03
N GLU A 141 -0.22 -0.05 7.41
CA GLU A 141 0.80 -1.08 7.65
C GLU A 141 0.48 -1.96 8.84
N PHE A 142 0.04 -1.37 9.96
CA PHE A 142 -0.44 -2.17 11.09
C PHE A 142 -1.58 -3.11 10.66
N TYR A 143 -2.54 -2.61 9.87
CA TYR A 143 -3.62 -3.45 9.36
C TYR A 143 -3.18 -4.46 8.32
N ALA A 144 -2.14 -4.19 7.53
CA ALA A 144 -1.59 -5.17 6.60
C ALA A 144 -1.11 -6.42 7.35
N GLU A 145 -0.44 -6.28 8.50
CA GLU A 145 0.00 -7.44 9.27
C GLU A 145 -1.10 -8.08 10.11
N VAL A 146 -2.10 -7.31 10.56
CA VAL A 146 -3.33 -7.91 11.12
C VAL A 146 -4.02 -8.78 10.06
N TRP A 147 -4.09 -8.31 8.80
CA TRP A 147 -4.61 -9.10 7.70
C TRP A 147 -3.77 -10.35 7.44
N VAL A 148 -2.44 -10.25 7.42
CA VAL A 148 -1.52 -11.38 7.28
C VAL A 148 -1.83 -12.48 8.30
N CYS A 149 -2.04 -12.11 9.56
CA CYS A 149 -2.38 -13.05 10.63
C CYS A 149 -3.64 -13.86 10.30
N HIS A 150 -4.73 -13.17 9.93
CA HIS A 150 -6.03 -13.80 9.62
C HIS A 150 -6.06 -14.56 8.30
N ASP A 151 -5.40 -14.02 7.27
CA ASP A 151 -5.30 -14.68 5.97
C ASP A 151 -4.49 -15.99 6.11
N ASN A 152 -3.39 -15.96 6.87
CA ASN A 152 -2.63 -17.17 7.14
C ASN A 152 -3.39 -18.18 8.01
N GLU A 153 -4.14 -17.74 9.01
CA GLU A 153 -5.00 -18.62 9.80
C GLU A 153 -6.04 -19.34 8.93
N LYS A 154 -6.67 -18.62 7.99
CA LYS A 154 -7.76 -19.14 7.17
C LYS A 154 -7.28 -19.99 5.99
N PHE A 155 -6.13 -19.67 5.41
CA PHE A 155 -5.71 -20.21 4.13
C PHE A 155 -4.28 -20.78 4.10
N ASN A 156 -3.54 -20.64 5.20
CA ASN A 156 -2.14 -21.03 5.28
C ASN A 156 -1.29 -20.36 4.17
N SER A 157 -1.58 -19.09 3.86
CA SER A 157 -1.03 -18.37 2.70
C SER A 157 0.46 -18.01 2.78
N PHE A 158 1.09 -18.01 3.95
CA PHE A 158 2.44 -17.46 4.13
C PHE A 158 3.52 -18.53 4.23
N GLU A 159 4.63 -18.30 3.55
CA GLU A 159 5.83 -19.12 3.56
C GLU A 159 6.93 -18.49 4.40
N GLU A 160 7.92 -19.29 4.79
CA GLU A 160 9.13 -18.78 5.41
C GLU A 160 9.79 -17.74 4.49
N GLY A 161 10.12 -16.58 5.04
CA GLY A 161 10.71 -15.46 4.29
C GLY A 161 9.72 -14.45 3.73
N ASP A 162 8.41 -14.73 3.68
CA ASP A 162 7.43 -13.78 3.12
C ASP A 162 7.27 -12.52 4.00
N ILE A 163 7.30 -12.68 5.33
CA ILE A 163 7.25 -11.56 6.27
C ILE A 163 8.51 -10.69 6.12
N GLU A 164 9.68 -11.32 5.99
CA GLU A 164 10.96 -10.64 5.80
C GLU A 164 10.98 -9.84 4.49
N LYS A 165 10.40 -10.39 3.41
CA LYS A 165 10.24 -9.66 2.14
C LYS A 165 9.34 -8.44 2.32
N GLY A 166 8.22 -8.57 3.04
CA GLY A 166 7.33 -7.45 3.37
C GLY A 166 8.03 -6.36 4.18
N LEU A 167 8.79 -6.74 5.21
CA LEU A 167 9.60 -5.81 6.01
C LEU A 167 10.69 -5.14 5.17
N ASN A 168 11.33 -5.86 4.25
CA ASN A 168 12.34 -5.30 3.35
C ASN A 168 11.71 -4.26 2.39
N ALA A 169 10.52 -4.55 1.86
CA ALA A 169 9.76 -3.60 1.06
C ALA A 169 9.42 -2.34 1.86
N ALA A 170 8.90 -2.50 3.08
CA ALA A 170 8.56 -1.37 3.94
C ALA A 170 9.79 -0.50 4.25
N SER A 171 10.95 -1.12 4.45
CA SER A 171 12.21 -0.41 4.70
C SER A 171 12.72 0.42 3.51
N LYS A 172 12.36 0.04 2.28
CA LYS A 172 12.85 0.68 1.05
C LYS A 172 11.95 1.78 0.51
N THR A 173 10.72 1.88 1.02
CA THR A 173 9.76 2.91 0.58
C THR A 173 9.43 3.93 1.64
N GLY A 174 10.25 4.03 2.68
CA GLY A 174 10.25 5.21 3.55
C GLY A 174 10.80 6.43 2.82
N ASP A 175 10.24 7.60 3.11
CA ASP A 175 10.60 8.85 2.44
C ASP A 175 12.08 9.23 2.67
N ASP A 176 12.63 8.91 3.84
CA ASP A 176 14.05 9.08 4.16
C ASP A 176 14.93 8.21 3.24
N HIS A 177 14.56 6.95 3.04
CA HIS A 177 15.27 6.07 2.13
C HIS A 177 15.20 6.57 0.68
N LEU A 178 14.00 6.94 0.21
CA LEU A 178 13.80 7.41 -1.17
C LEU A 178 14.56 8.72 -1.44
N GLN A 179 14.52 9.68 -0.52
CA GLN A 179 15.26 10.94 -0.67
C GLN A 179 16.78 10.69 -0.69
N ILE A 180 17.30 9.80 0.16
CA ILE A 180 18.72 9.43 0.16
C ILE A 180 19.13 8.73 -1.13
N GLN A 181 18.30 7.82 -1.66
CA GLN A 181 18.57 7.16 -2.95
C GLN A 181 18.64 8.15 -4.12
N LEU A 182 17.88 9.25 -4.04
CA LEU A 182 17.95 10.37 -4.99
C LEU A 182 19.11 11.34 -4.73
N GLN A 183 20.03 11.01 -3.82
CA GLN A 183 21.16 11.86 -3.41
C GLN A 183 20.71 13.22 -2.84
N LEU A 184 19.51 13.28 -2.26
CA LEU A 184 18.97 14.46 -1.60
C LEU A 184 19.26 14.40 -0.08
N CYS A 185 19.27 15.58 0.54
CA CYS A 185 19.18 15.66 2.00
C CYS A 185 17.75 15.35 2.44
N THR A 186 17.59 14.66 3.56
CA THR A 186 16.27 14.36 4.12
C THR A 186 15.60 15.62 4.64
N VAL A 187 14.35 15.88 4.26
CA VAL A 187 13.54 17.00 4.77
C VAL A 187 12.29 16.45 5.46
N PRO A 188 12.28 16.28 6.79
CA PRO A 188 11.19 15.59 7.48
C PRO A 188 9.79 16.19 7.30
N GLU A 189 9.70 17.49 7.04
CA GLU A 189 8.42 18.18 6.83
C GLU A 189 7.76 17.84 5.48
N THR A 190 8.52 17.26 4.54
CA THR A 190 8.01 16.82 3.23
C THR A 190 7.61 15.35 3.20
N PHE A 191 7.80 14.62 4.30
CA PHE A 191 7.45 13.21 4.39
C PHE A 191 5.93 13.03 4.37
N ASN A 192 5.44 12.17 3.48
CA ASN A 192 4.03 11.86 3.31
C ASN A 192 3.74 10.34 3.40
N HIS A 193 4.76 9.48 3.37
CA HIS A 193 4.67 8.03 3.63
C HIS A 193 5.33 7.61 4.94
N GLY A 194 6.15 8.48 5.53
CA GLY A 194 6.84 8.25 6.79
C GLY A 194 8.23 7.66 6.58
N THR A 195 8.99 7.56 7.67
CA THR A 195 10.35 7.02 7.61
C THR A 195 10.34 5.50 7.52
N SER A 196 11.38 4.92 6.94
CA SER A 196 11.61 3.47 6.93
C SER A 196 11.52 2.86 8.32
N ALA A 197 12.02 3.56 9.34
CA ALA A 197 11.97 3.10 10.72
C ALA A 197 10.55 3.10 11.31
N GLN A 198 9.73 4.12 11.03
CA GLN A 198 8.32 4.13 11.42
C GLN A 198 7.57 2.99 10.72
N ARG A 199 7.83 2.82 9.43
CA ARG A 199 7.12 1.84 8.61
C ARG A 199 7.33 0.41 9.08
N ILE A 200 8.59 0.02 9.29
CA ILE A 200 8.95 -1.28 9.87
C ILE A 200 8.33 -1.46 11.26
N ARG A 201 8.34 -0.41 12.09
CA ARG A 201 7.81 -0.47 13.46
C ARG A 201 6.30 -0.74 13.47
N TRP A 202 5.53 -0.06 12.63
CA TRP A 202 4.08 -0.21 12.58
C TRP A 202 3.66 -1.53 11.92
N LEU A 203 4.37 -1.96 10.88
CA LEU A 203 4.20 -3.29 10.30
C LEU A 203 4.36 -4.36 11.40
N LYS A 204 5.51 -4.37 12.10
CA LYS A 204 5.80 -5.36 13.16
C LYS A 204 4.78 -5.40 14.31
N LYS A 205 4.05 -4.31 14.57
CA LYS A 205 3.03 -4.29 15.63
C LYS A 205 1.81 -5.15 15.30
N GLY A 206 1.49 -5.38 14.03
CA GLY A 206 0.33 -6.20 13.64
C GLY A 206 0.57 -7.70 13.73
N LEU A 207 1.83 -8.14 13.58
CA LEU A 207 2.24 -9.55 13.52
C LEU A 207 1.80 -10.44 14.70
N PRO A 208 1.87 -10.01 15.98
CA PRO A 208 1.64 -10.94 17.10
C PRO A 208 0.18 -11.04 17.55
N ILE A 209 -0.69 -10.10 17.16
CA ILE A 209 -1.93 -9.84 17.91
C ILE A 209 -3.18 -10.10 17.07
N GLY A 210 -3.16 -9.80 15.76
CA GLY A 210 -4.33 -9.97 14.90
C GLY A 210 -5.56 -9.12 15.31
N ASP A 211 -5.46 -8.27 16.33
CA ASP A 211 -6.55 -7.42 16.80
C ASP A 211 -6.49 -6.06 16.11
N ILE A 212 -7.57 -5.70 15.42
CA ILE A 212 -7.73 -4.42 14.74
C ILE A 212 -7.67 -3.25 15.74
N GLN A 213 -8.08 -3.47 16.99
CA GLN A 213 -8.17 -2.43 18.02
C GLN A 213 -6.87 -2.21 18.81
N ASP A 214 -5.85 -3.05 18.63
CA ASP A 214 -4.64 -2.98 19.48
C ASP A 214 -3.88 -1.66 19.32
N ARG A 215 -3.83 -1.09 18.10
CA ARG A 215 -3.09 0.14 17.83
C ARG A 215 -3.83 1.09 16.89
N ASN A 216 -3.69 2.36 17.23
CA ASN A 216 -4.23 3.47 16.47
C ASN A 216 -3.17 4.59 16.42
N THR A 217 -2.67 4.91 15.22
CA THR A 217 -1.69 5.98 15.01
C THR A 217 -2.21 7.32 15.48
N PHE A 218 -3.53 7.55 15.43
CA PHE A 218 -4.14 8.82 15.76
C PHE A 218 -4.17 9.14 17.26
N ASP A 219 -3.98 8.15 18.11
CA ASP A 219 -4.02 8.32 19.56
C ASP A 219 -2.63 8.70 20.12
N LEU A 220 -1.62 8.77 19.24
CA LEU A 220 -0.22 9.04 19.61
C LEU A 220 0.25 10.41 19.12
N PRO A 221 1.11 11.11 19.90
CA PRO A 221 1.88 12.24 19.39
C PRO A 221 2.71 11.85 18.17
N TYR A 222 2.84 12.74 17.17
CA TYR A 222 3.55 12.43 15.91
C TYR A 222 4.97 11.91 16.14
N LYS A 223 5.69 12.51 17.09
CA LYS A 223 7.04 12.09 17.52
C LYS A 223 7.15 10.69 18.13
N GLN A 224 6.01 10.04 18.44
CA GLN A 224 5.94 8.68 19.00
C GLN A 224 5.45 7.64 17.97
N LEU A 225 5.17 8.08 16.74
CA LEU A 225 4.91 7.18 15.62
C LEU A 225 6.17 6.38 15.27
#